data_AF-A0A2V8R8C0-F1
#
_entry.id   AF-A0A2V8R8C0-F1
#
_cell.length_a   1.000
_cell.length_b   1.000
_cell.length_c   1.000
_cell.angle_alpha   90.00
_cell.angle_beta   90.00
_cell.angle_gamma   90.00
#
_symmetry.space_group_name_H-M   'P 1'
#
loop_
_entity.id
_entity.type
_entity.pdbx_description
1 polymer ?
#
loop_
_entity_poly.entity_id
_entity_poly.type
_entity_poly.pdbx_seq_one_letter_code
_entity_poly.pdbx_strand_id
1 'polypeptide(L)'
;MSEAIMSAGHPDGKITRRDRQIARLWQWAPWLTFPVVTVGPPAAFWLAYLLTSTDATVFLLLAFSSIPFALIAAVIAVLLLVVLRRRWAGRLRERLASDGVTADEVEWFMPELTRDERRALKGMEQQQPLLADAYRETLALRLNASRLSASARRDLLQVERRLNRARYLNAPDTAVLIEELRRDRTRLEGVKQEGASRRAEAEARLQMIEAAASRGASWSETNYMLQRLDEGRTHVPLGLESARAEQQVREDTQRELRKELAP
;
A
#
# COMPACT_ATOMS: atom_id res chain seq x y z
N MET A 1 43.66 -1.63 -5.92
CA MET A 1 43.03 -0.51 -5.18
C MET A 1 41.69 -0.14 -5.83
N SER A 2 40.58 -0.88 -5.88
CA SER A 2 39.95 -2.04 -5.22
C SER A 2 39.17 -1.86 -3.91
N GLU A 3 38.82 -0.63 -3.51
CA GLU A 3 37.82 -0.40 -2.44
C GLU A 3 36.83 0.76 -2.69
N ALA A 4 36.93 1.49 -3.81
CA ALA A 4 36.11 2.69 -4.05
C ALA A 4 34.80 2.47 -4.83
N ILE A 5 34.42 1.22 -5.14
CA ILE A 5 33.23 0.92 -5.97
C ILE A 5 32.06 0.31 -5.14
N MET A 6 32.26 -0.02 -3.86
CA MET A 6 31.20 -0.62 -3.02
C MET A 6 30.33 0.38 -2.23
N SER A 7 30.36 1.68 -2.55
CA SER A 7 29.42 2.66 -1.99
C SER A 7 28.66 3.44 -3.07
N ALA A 8 28.30 2.76 -4.17
CA ALA A 8 27.17 3.23 -4.98
C ALA A 8 25.94 3.20 -4.08
N GLY A 9 25.65 4.35 -3.47
CA GLY A 9 24.52 4.54 -2.58
C GLY A 9 23.29 4.00 -3.26
N HIS A 10 22.64 3.03 -2.61
CA HIS A 10 21.25 2.74 -2.93
C HIS A 10 20.52 4.08 -2.96
N PRO A 11 19.74 4.38 -4.01
CA PRO A 11 18.98 5.62 -4.05
C PRO A 11 18.12 5.63 -2.79
N ASP A 12 18.49 6.46 -1.82
CA ASP A 12 17.74 6.66 -0.59
C ASP A 12 16.30 6.96 -1.06
N GLY A 13 15.38 6.01 -0.86
CA GLY A 13 13.98 6.15 -1.25
C GLY A 13 13.41 7.49 -0.76
N LYS A 14 12.29 7.96 -1.35
CA LYS A 14 11.74 9.33 -1.19
C LYS A 14 11.44 9.72 0.27
N ILE A 15 11.56 8.77 1.18
CA ILE A 15 11.55 8.93 2.63
C ILE A 15 12.76 9.75 3.11
N THR A 16 12.48 10.94 3.62
CA THR A 16 13.50 11.80 4.22
C THR A 16 14.07 11.15 5.48
N ARG A 17 15.36 11.36 5.78
CA ARG A 17 15.98 10.91 7.05
C ARG A 17 15.19 11.35 8.29
N ARG A 18 14.55 12.53 8.22
CA ARG A 18 13.64 13.06 9.24
C ARG A 18 12.42 12.16 9.46
N ASP A 19 11.81 11.62 8.40
CA ASP A 19 10.64 10.75 8.52
C ASP A 19 11.01 9.41 9.19
N ARG A 20 12.19 8.87 8.87
CA ARG A 20 12.72 7.66 9.56
C ARG A 20 12.98 7.93 11.05
N GLN A 21 13.54 9.09 11.40
CA GLN A 21 13.76 9.48 12.79
C GLN A 21 12.45 9.69 13.56
N ILE A 22 11.49 10.39 12.94
CA ILE A 22 10.16 10.61 13.53
C ILE A 22 9.45 9.27 13.74
N ALA A 23 9.52 8.33 12.79
CA ALA A 23 8.93 7.01 12.97
C ALA A 23 9.56 6.23 14.13
N ARG A 24 10.89 6.28 14.30
CA ARG A 24 11.57 5.71 15.47
C ARG A 24 11.07 6.38 16.76
N LEU A 25 10.96 7.71 16.78
CA LEU A 25 10.43 8.44 17.94
C LEU A 25 9.01 7.97 18.31
N TRP A 26 8.12 7.80 17.31
CA TRP A 26 6.76 7.30 17.51
C TRP A 26 6.68 5.82 17.92
N GLN A 27 7.74 5.04 17.73
CA GLN A 27 7.84 3.67 18.27
C GLN A 27 8.03 3.67 19.78
N TRP A 28 8.88 4.55 20.29
CA TRP A 28 9.20 4.64 21.71
C TRP A 28 8.26 5.56 22.49
N ALA A 29 7.63 6.54 21.83
CA ALA A 29 6.82 7.55 22.50
C ALA A 29 5.73 6.97 23.42
N PRO A 30 4.88 5.99 23.02
CA PRO A 30 3.85 5.44 23.90
C PRO A 30 4.45 4.73 25.13
N TRP A 31 5.56 4.02 24.93
CA TRP A 31 6.27 3.28 25.97
C TRP A 31 6.95 4.20 26.98
N LEU A 32 7.43 5.37 26.56
CA LEU A 32 8.03 6.36 27.44
C LEU A 32 6.97 7.21 28.17
N THR A 33 5.86 7.55 27.51
CA THR A 33 4.82 8.36 28.15
C THR A 33 4.09 7.64 29.28
N PHE A 34 3.90 6.32 29.20
CA PHE A 34 3.19 5.59 30.25
C PHE A 34 3.89 5.70 31.63
N PRO A 35 5.19 5.35 31.79
CA PRO A 35 5.88 5.48 33.07
C PRO A 35 6.02 6.95 33.49
N VAL A 36 6.28 7.87 32.54
CA VAL A 36 6.45 9.30 32.85
C VAL A 36 5.16 9.91 33.39
N VAL A 37 4.01 9.62 32.78
CA VAL A 37 2.71 10.19 33.20
C VAL A 37 2.16 9.47 34.44
N THR A 38 2.43 8.17 34.60
CA THR A 38 1.95 7.41 35.76
C THR A 38 2.79 7.70 37.02
N VAL A 39 4.11 7.79 36.88
CA VAL A 39 5.04 7.94 38.02
C VAL A 39 5.35 9.41 38.30
N GLY A 40 5.33 10.28 37.28
CA GLY A 40 5.71 11.68 37.40
C GLY A 40 4.94 12.45 38.48
N PRO A 41 3.60 12.53 38.42
CA PRO A 41 2.83 13.28 39.42
C PRO A 41 2.96 12.71 40.84
N PRO A 42 2.80 11.39 41.09
CA PRO A 42 3.01 10.84 42.43
C PRO A 42 4.44 11.04 42.96
N ALA A 43 5.46 10.90 42.10
CA ALA A 43 6.85 11.12 42.48
C ALA A 43 7.15 12.59 42.80
N ALA A 44 6.54 13.53 42.07
CA ALA A 44 6.67 14.97 42.34
C ALA A 44 6.06 15.35 43.69
N PHE A 45 4.87 14.83 44.03
CA PHE A 45 4.26 15.04 45.35
C PHE A 45 5.03 14.35 46.47
N TRP A 46 5.60 13.17 46.21
CA TRP A 46 6.44 12.47 47.17
C TRP A 46 7.79 13.18 47.40
N LEU A 47 8.40 13.75 46.36
CA LEU A 47 9.58 14.61 46.50
C LEU A 47 9.25 15.87 47.29
N ALA A 48 8.13 16.55 46.99
CA ALA A 48 7.68 17.72 47.73
C ALA A 48 7.46 17.39 49.22
N TYR A 49 6.94 16.20 49.54
CA TYR A 49 6.86 15.70 50.91
C TYR A 49 8.23 15.61 51.60
N LEU A 50 9.26 15.10 50.94
CA LEU A 50 10.61 14.98 51.52
C LEU A 50 11.31 16.32 51.74
N LEU A 51 10.98 17.32 50.92
CA LEU A 51 11.63 18.65 50.91
C LEU A 51 10.94 19.68 51.82
N THR A 52 9.68 19.47 52.22
CA THR A 52 8.88 20.47 52.94
C THR A 52 8.68 20.06 54.40
N SER A 53 9.12 20.89 55.35
CA SER A 53 9.01 20.63 56.79
C SER A 53 7.66 21.03 57.40
N THR A 54 6.87 21.82 56.67
CA THR A 54 5.52 22.27 57.05
C THR A 54 4.48 21.56 56.17
N ASP A 55 3.41 21.06 56.79
CA ASP A 55 2.28 20.37 56.12
C ASP A 55 2.63 19.13 55.28
N ALA A 56 3.66 18.39 55.69
CA ALA A 56 4.12 17.17 55.01
C ALA A 56 2.99 16.12 54.80
N THR A 57 2.05 16.01 55.75
CA THR A 57 0.90 15.08 55.64
C THR A 57 0.00 15.39 54.45
N VAL A 58 -0.16 16.67 54.07
CA VAL A 58 -0.99 17.10 52.94
C VAL A 58 -0.39 16.60 51.62
N PHE A 59 0.92 16.74 51.43
CA PHE A 59 1.62 16.25 50.24
C PHE A 59 1.58 14.73 50.10
N LEU A 60 1.64 14.00 51.22
CA LEU A 60 1.53 12.54 51.23
C LEU A 60 0.11 12.08 50.83
N LEU A 61 -0.94 12.74 51.33
CA LEU A 61 -2.33 12.48 50.92
C LEU A 61 -2.56 12.83 49.44
N LEU A 62 -2.00 13.93 48.95
CA LEU A 62 -2.01 14.30 47.53
C LEU A 62 -1.27 13.26 46.67
N ALA A 63 -0.13 12.73 47.12
CA ALA A 63 0.60 11.70 46.40
C ALA A 63 -0.26 10.44 46.22
N PHE A 64 -0.87 9.90 47.28
CA PHE A 64 -1.72 8.71 47.20
C PHE A 64 -3.01 8.94 46.41
N SER A 65 -3.67 10.08 46.63
CA SER A 65 -4.90 10.41 45.89
C SER A 65 -4.65 10.68 44.41
N SER A 66 -3.44 11.13 44.02
CA SER A 66 -3.07 11.37 42.63
C SER A 66 -2.86 10.09 41.81
N ILE A 67 -2.60 8.94 42.45
CA ILE A 67 -2.33 7.66 41.76
C ILE A 67 -3.46 7.26 40.78
N PRO A 68 -4.75 7.19 41.19
CA PRO A 68 -5.82 6.83 40.26
C PRO A 68 -5.97 7.86 39.12
N PHE A 69 -5.80 9.15 39.40
CA PHE A 69 -5.87 10.19 38.37
C PHE A 69 -4.70 10.13 37.39
N ALA A 70 -3.49 9.88 37.87
CA ALA A 70 -2.29 9.71 37.05
C ALA A 70 -2.40 8.47 36.16
N LEU A 71 -2.98 7.37 36.67
CA LEU A 71 -3.22 6.16 35.90
C LEU A 71 -4.24 6.40 34.78
N ILE A 72 -5.36 7.07 35.07
CA ILE A 72 -6.36 7.44 34.06
C ILE A 72 -5.73 8.37 33.01
N ALA A 73 -4.99 9.39 33.44
CA ALA A 73 -4.31 10.32 32.55
C ALA A 73 -3.27 9.61 31.66
N ALA A 74 -2.52 8.65 32.19
CA ALA A 74 -1.57 7.85 31.42
C ALA A 74 -2.26 6.99 30.36
N VAL A 75 -3.38 6.35 30.69
CA VAL A 75 -4.19 5.59 29.72
C VAL A 75 -4.70 6.50 28.60
N ILE A 76 -5.25 7.67 28.95
CA ILE A 76 -5.73 8.64 27.96
C ILE A 76 -4.57 9.14 27.07
N ALA A 77 -3.43 9.48 27.65
CA ALA A 77 -2.25 9.95 26.92
C ALA A 77 -1.72 8.88 25.95
N VAL A 78 -1.62 7.62 26.40
CA VAL A 78 -1.22 6.49 25.55
C VAL A 78 -2.22 6.30 24.41
N LEU A 79 -3.53 6.32 24.70
CA LEU A 79 -4.57 6.18 23.68
C LEU A 79 -4.48 7.30 22.64
N LEU A 80 -4.32 8.54 23.08
CA LEU A 80 -4.17 9.72 22.22
C LEU A 80 -2.92 9.62 21.34
N LEU A 81 -1.78 9.19 21.90
CA LEU A 81 -0.55 8.97 21.13
C LEU A 81 -0.69 7.85 20.10
N VAL A 82 -1.36 6.75 20.44
CA VAL A 82 -1.64 5.67 19.49
C VAL A 82 -2.51 6.18 18.33
N VAL A 83 -3.53 6.99 18.61
CA VAL A 83 -4.38 7.60 17.57
C VAL A 83 -3.58 8.57 16.70
N LEU A 84 -2.78 9.45 17.30
CA LEU A 84 -1.91 10.38 16.56
C LEU A 84 -0.89 9.65 15.69
N ARG A 85 -0.27 8.59 16.21
CA ARG A 85 0.64 7.72 15.45
C ARG A 85 -0.07 7.12 14.23
N ARG A 86 -1.28 6.57 14.43
CA ARG A 86 -2.06 5.99 13.32
C ARG A 86 -2.40 7.04 12.26
N ARG A 87 -2.78 8.25 12.67
CA ARG A 87 -3.06 9.37 11.76
C ARG A 87 -1.81 9.86 11.03
N TRP A 88 -0.67 9.92 11.70
CA TRP A 88 0.61 10.30 11.08
C TRP A 88 1.05 9.26 10.04
N ALA A 89 1.04 7.97 10.40
CA ALA A 89 1.38 6.88 9.48
C ALA A 89 0.41 6.80 8.29
N GLY A 90 -0.87 7.09 8.49
CA GLY A 90 -1.84 7.26 7.41
C GLY A 90 -1.44 8.37 6.45
N ARG A 91 -1.16 9.58 6.96
CA ARG A 91 -0.76 10.73 6.14
C ARG A 91 0.56 10.49 5.40
N LEU A 92 1.54 9.86 6.03
CA LEU A 92 2.81 9.51 5.39
C LEU A 92 2.58 8.56 4.22
N ARG A 93 1.78 7.50 4.41
CA ARG A 93 1.45 6.55 3.33
C ARG A 93 0.68 7.21 2.19
N GLU A 94 -0.23 8.14 2.49
CA GLU A 94 -0.94 8.91 1.45
C GLU A 94 0.04 9.74 0.61
N ARG A 95 1.01 10.39 1.24
CA ARG A 95 2.07 11.16 0.55
C ARG A 95 3.02 10.28 -0.26
N LEU A 96 3.45 9.15 0.29
CA LEU A 96 4.29 8.21 -0.46
C LEU A 96 3.52 7.62 -1.66
N ALA A 97 2.22 7.37 -1.48
CA ALA A 97 1.38 6.84 -2.54
C ALA A 97 1.06 7.86 -3.64
N SER A 98 1.03 9.18 -3.36
CA SER A 98 0.78 10.18 -4.41
C SER A 98 1.88 10.19 -5.46
N ASP A 99 3.10 9.88 -5.06
CA ASP A 99 4.27 9.91 -5.93
C ASP A 99 4.60 8.53 -6.52
N GLY A 100 3.80 7.50 -6.17
CA GLY A 100 4.05 6.10 -6.48
C GLY A 100 5.01 5.44 -5.48
N VAL A 101 4.56 4.28 -4.98
CA VAL A 101 5.30 3.41 -4.05
C VAL A 101 6.49 2.78 -4.77
N THR A 102 7.67 2.87 -4.17
CA THR A 102 8.91 2.22 -4.65
C THR A 102 9.22 0.93 -3.87
N ALA A 103 10.13 0.10 -4.39
CA ALA A 103 10.51 -1.17 -3.77
C ALA A 103 11.01 -1.01 -2.32
N ASP A 104 11.81 0.02 -2.05
CA ASP A 104 12.34 0.33 -0.71
C ASP A 104 11.28 0.81 0.28
N GLU A 105 10.15 1.32 -0.23
CA GLU A 105 9.07 1.88 0.57
C GLU A 105 8.02 0.84 0.96
N VAL A 106 8.07 -0.36 0.37
CA VAL A 106 7.10 -1.46 0.62
C VAL A 106 7.00 -1.82 2.10
N GLU A 107 8.09 -1.69 2.87
CA GLU A 107 8.08 -1.91 4.32
C GLU A 107 7.03 -1.05 5.05
N TRP A 108 6.81 0.19 4.60
CA TRP A 108 5.83 1.12 5.18
C TRP A 108 4.39 0.74 4.82
N PHE A 109 4.22 -0.09 3.80
CA PHE A 109 2.94 -0.63 3.33
C PHE A 109 2.71 -2.08 3.77
N MET A 110 3.53 -2.64 4.68
CA MET A 110 3.31 -3.96 5.29
C MET A 110 1.87 -4.24 5.78
N PRO A 111 1.12 -3.26 6.34
CA PRO A 111 -0.27 -3.49 6.73
C PRO A 111 -1.24 -3.70 5.56
N GLU A 112 -0.86 -3.31 4.34
CA GLU A 112 -1.64 -3.47 3.10
C GLU A 112 -1.27 -4.76 2.34
N LEU A 113 -0.21 -5.45 2.78
CA LEU A 113 0.20 -6.75 2.28
C LEU A 113 -0.60 -7.87 2.95
N THR A 114 -0.82 -8.97 2.23
CA THR A 114 -1.42 -10.18 2.78
C THR A 114 -0.49 -10.82 3.81
N ARG A 115 -0.98 -11.78 4.60
CA ARG A 115 -0.12 -12.50 5.54
C ARG A 115 0.93 -13.34 4.81
N ASP A 116 0.55 -13.92 3.68
CA ASP A 116 1.40 -14.80 2.89
C ASP A 116 2.50 -14.01 2.19
N GLU A 117 2.18 -12.85 1.62
CA GLU A 117 3.18 -11.95 0.99
C GLU A 117 4.25 -11.52 1.98
N ARG A 118 3.86 -11.17 3.22
CA ARG A 118 4.80 -10.79 4.27
C ARG A 118 5.71 -11.93 4.67
N ARG A 119 5.18 -13.16 4.71
CA ARG A 119 5.95 -14.35 5.06
C ARG A 119 6.90 -14.72 3.93
N ALA A 120 6.44 -14.67 2.68
CA ALA A 120 7.23 -14.92 1.49
C ALA A 120 8.40 -13.93 1.40
N LEU A 121 8.13 -12.63 1.52
CA LEU A 121 9.16 -11.60 1.52
C LEU A 121 10.22 -11.84 2.61
N LYS A 122 9.80 -12.08 3.86
CA LYS A 122 10.73 -12.34 4.95
C LYS A 122 11.55 -13.62 4.75
N GLY A 123 10.96 -14.65 4.13
CA GLY A 123 11.67 -15.88 3.77
C GLY A 123 12.71 -15.65 2.67
N MET A 124 12.34 -14.92 1.63
CA MET A 124 13.22 -14.59 0.50
C MET A 124 14.38 -13.68 0.94
N GLU A 125 14.13 -12.70 1.81
CA GLU A 125 15.19 -11.81 2.35
C GLU A 125 16.32 -12.59 3.05
N GLN A 126 16.00 -13.73 3.67
CA GLN A 126 16.97 -14.57 4.36
C GLN A 126 17.70 -15.55 3.44
N GLN A 127 17.03 -16.02 2.38
CA GLN A 127 17.55 -17.09 1.52
C GLN A 127 18.19 -16.56 0.25
N GLN A 128 17.58 -15.56 -0.39
CA GLN A 128 17.95 -15.05 -1.71
C GLN A 128 17.64 -13.53 -1.81
N PRO A 129 18.60 -12.65 -1.46
CA PRO A 129 18.35 -11.20 -1.40
C PRO A 129 17.96 -10.60 -2.76
N LEU A 130 18.58 -11.07 -3.85
CA LEU A 130 18.26 -10.60 -5.21
C LEU A 130 16.81 -10.91 -5.63
N LEU A 131 16.28 -12.06 -5.19
CA LEU A 131 14.90 -12.44 -5.47
C LEU A 131 13.93 -11.63 -4.59
N ALA A 132 14.33 -11.31 -3.36
CA ALA A 132 13.57 -10.45 -2.46
C ALA A 132 13.42 -9.03 -3.03
N ASP A 133 14.43 -8.48 -3.68
CA ASP A 133 14.34 -7.15 -4.31
C ASP A 133 13.37 -7.14 -5.49
N ALA A 134 13.41 -8.15 -6.37
CA ALA A 134 12.42 -8.31 -7.44
C ALA A 134 10.99 -8.51 -6.89
N TYR A 135 10.86 -9.23 -5.77
CA TYR A 135 9.59 -9.40 -5.08
C TYR A 135 9.07 -8.07 -4.52
N ARG A 136 9.94 -7.25 -3.89
CA ARG A 136 9.59 -5.90 -3.40
C ARG A 136 9.16 -4.98 -4.53
N GLU A 137 9.87 -4.97 -5.65
CA GLU A 137 9.48 -4.19 -6.82
C GLU A 137 8.11 -4.59 -7.35
N THR A 138 7.86 -5.89 -7.46
CA THR A 138 6.56 -6.42 -7.91
C THR A 138 5.43 -6.10 -6.90
N LEU A 139 5.70 -6.17 -5.60
CA LEU A 139 4.77 -5.74 -4.55
C LEU A 139 4.44 -4.24 -4.68
N ALA A 140 5.45 -3.39 -4.92
CA ALA A 140 5.24 -1.96 -5.13
C ALA A 140 4.34 -1.69 -6.35
N LEU A 141 4.56 -2.40 -7.46
CA LEU A 141 3.69 -2.34 -8.65
C LEU A 141 2.25 -2.76 -8.33
N ARG A 142 2.05 -3.87 -7.60
CA ARG A 142 0.72 -4.32 -7.17
C ARG A 142 0.02 -3.27 -6.31
N LEU A 143 0.73 -2.70 -5.34
CA LEU A 143 0.19 -1.66 -4.44
C LEU A 143 -0.22 -0.42 -5.22
N ASN A 144 0.64 0.07 -6.12
CA ASN A 144 0.34 1.21 -7.00
C ASN A 144 -0.89 0.96 -7.86
N ALA A 145 -1.00 -0.21 -8.51
CA ALA A 145 -2.15 -0.57 -9.33
C ALA A 145 -3.45 -0.69 -8.51
N SER A 146 -3.37 -1.25 -7.31
CA SER A 146 -4.51 -1.34 -6.39
C SER A 146 -5.01 0.04 -5.93
N ARG A 147 -4.09 0.98 -5.70
CA ARG A 147 -4.40 2.35 -5.29
C ARG A 147 -4.93 3.19 -6.46
N LEU A 148 -4.37 3.02 -7.66
CA LEU A 148 -4.86 3.64 -8.89
C LEU A 148 -6.31 3.23 -9.17
N SER A 149 -6.61 1.93 -9.15
CA SER A 149 -7.98 1.44 -9.33
C SER A 149 -8.95 1.93 -8.24
N ALA A 150 -8.49 2.00 -6.98
CA ALA A 150 -9.30 2.48 -5.86
C ALA A 150 -9.56 3.99 -5.90
N SER A 151 -8.60 4.80 -6.36
CA SER A 151 -8.79 6.25 -6.56
C SER A 151 -9.71 6.52 -7.74
N ALA A 152 -9.49 5.87 -8.89
CA ALA A 152 -10.36 5.96 -10.06
C ALA A 152 -11.83 5.60 -9.71
N ARG A 153 -12.06 4.58 -8.88
CA ARG A 153 -13.40 4.24 -8.40
C ARG A 153 -14.03 5.34 -7.55
N ARG A 154 -13.25 5.97 -6.66
CA ARG A 154 -13.74 7.09 -5.82
C ARG A 154 -14.09 8.29 -6.67
N ASP A 155 -13.25 8.63 -7.64
CA ASP A 155 -13.46 9.79 -8.52
C ASP A 155 -14.64 9.55 -9.47
N LEU A 156 -14.81 8.33 -9.97
CA LEU A 156 -15.97 7.93 -10.78
C LEU A 156 -17.27 8.17 -10.00
N LEU A 157 -17.34 7.77 -8.73
CA LEU A 157 -18.51 8.03 -7.88
C LEU A 157 -18.76 9.54 -7.68
N GLN A 158 -17.71 10.36 -7.57
CA GLN A 158 -17.87 11.81 -7.47
C GLN A 158 -18.40 12.41 -8.77
N VAL A 159 -17.84 12.00 -9.92
CA VAL A 159 -18.30 12.43 -11.25
C VAL A 159 -19.75 12.02 -11.48
N GLU A 160 -20.14 10.78 -11.12
CA GLU A 160 -21.53 10.33 -11.22
C GLU A 160 -22.49 11.17 -10.37
N ARG A 161 -22.10 11.51 -9.14
CA ARG A 161 -22.90 12.41 -8.28
C ARG A 161 -23.03 13.80 -8.88
N ARG A 162 -21.94 14.36 -9.43
CA ARG A 162 -21.93 15.67 -10.11
C ARG A 162 -22.80 15.66 -11.35
N LEU A 163 -22.73 14.59 -12.14
CA LEU A 163 -23.49 14.40 -13.37
C LEU A 163 -24.99 14.28 -13.08
N ASN A 164 -25.37 13.51 -12.04
CA ASN A 164 -26.75 13.44 -11.59
C ASN A 164 -27.25 14.82 -11.13
N ARG A 165 -26.46 15.56 -10.34
CA ARG A 165 -26.83 16.91 -9.90
C ARG A 165 -26.98 17.89 -11.06
N ALA A 166 -26.08 17.86 -12.04
CA ALA A 166 -26.13 18.72 -13.22
C ALA A 166 -27.38 18.48 -14.07
N ARG A 167 -27.81 17.21 -14.21
CA ARG A 167 -29.06 16.85 -14.91
C ARG A 167 -30.31 17.46 -14.28
N TYR A 168 -30.35 17.64 -12.97
CA TYR A 168 -31.50 18.24 -12.29
C TYR A 168 -31.54 19.77 -12.36
N LEU A 169 -30.40 20.42 -12.64
CA LEU A 169 -30.30 21.88 -12.61
C LEU A 169 -30.90 22.56 -13.85
N ASN A 170 -31.11 21.84 -14.97
CA ASN A 170 -31.76 22.30 -16.22
C ASN A 170 -31.40 23.74 -16.64
N ALA A 171 -30.19 24.21 -16.34
CA ALA A 171 -29.77 25.57 -16.63
C ALA A 171 -29.18 25.65 -18.05
N PRO A 172 -29.33 26.77 -18.76
CA PRO A 172 -28.91 26.92 -20.17
C PRO A 172 -27.45 26.52 -20.45
N ASP A 173 -26.54 26.73 -19.49
CA ASP A 173 -25.10 26.44 -19.64
C ASP A 173 -24.66 25.05 -19.15
N THR A 174 -25.59 24.17 -18.75
CA THR A 174 -25.22 22.85 -18.18
C THR A 174 -24.82 21.81 -19.23
N ALA A 175 -25.13 22.04 -20.51
CA ALA A 175 -24.81 21.09 -21.58
C ALA A 175 -23.31 20.83 -21.72
N VAL A 176 -22.48 21.89 -21.65
CA VAL A 176 -21.02 21.80 -21.73
C VAL A 176 -20.47 21.02 -20.53
N LEU A 177 -20.91 21.35 -19.33
CA LEU A 177 -20.51 20.67 -18.09
C LEU A 177 -20.88 19.18 -18.10
N ILE A 178 -22.08 18.82 -18.59
CA ILE A 178 -22.52 17.42 -18.68
C ILE A 178 -21.62 16.64 -19.64
N GLU A 179 -21.24 17.24 -20.77
CA GLU A 179 -20.36 16.61 -21.75
C GLU A 179 -18.93 16.44 -21.21
N GLU A 180 -18.38 17.43 -20.51
CA GLU A 180 -17.10 17.31 -19.81
C GLU A 180 -17.12 16.20 -18.76
N LEU A 181 -18.16 16.15 -17.91
CA LEU A 181 -18.31 15.10 -16.90
C LEU A 181 -18.47 13.69 -17.53
N ARG A 182 -19.06 13.58 -18.72
CA ARG A 182 -19.15 12.31 -19.47
C ARG A 182 -17.77 11.88 -19.97
N ARG A 183 -16.98 12.79 -20.53
CA ARG A 183 -15.61 12.50 -20.97
C ARG A 183 -14.72 12.08 -19.80
N ASP A 184 -14.84 12.78 -18.68
CA ASP A 184 -14.11 12.44 -17.46
C ASP A 184 -14.50 11.06 -16.94
N ARG A 185 -15.80 10.72 -16.97
CA ARG A 185 -16.27 9.37 -16.63
C ARG A 185 -15.60 8.31 -17.51
N THR A 186 -15.61 8.48 -18.83
CA THR A 186 -15.01 7.50 -19.76
C THR A 186 -13.50 7.37 -19.53
N ARG A 187 -12.80 8.48 -19.30
CA ARG A 187 -11.37 8.47 -18.93
C ARG A 187 -11.12 7.70 -17.64
N LEU A 188 -11.91 7.97 -16.60
CA LEU A 188 -11.79 7.28 -15.31
C LEU A 188 -12.13 5.78 -15.39
N GLU A 189 -13.09 5.40 -16.23
CA GLU A 189 -13.39 4.00 -16.53
C GLU A 189 -12.18 3.30 -17.19
N GLY A 190 -11.51 3.98 -18.13
CA GLY A 190 -10.26 3.51 -18.73
C GLY A 190 -9.14 3.31 -17.69
N VAL A 191 -8.88 4.31 -16.86
CA VAL A 191 -7.86 4.25 -15.79
C VAL A 191 -8.17 3.12 -14.79
N LYS A 192 -9.45 2.91 -14.45
CA LYS A 192 -9.88 1.82 -13.57
C LYS A 192 -9.58 0.46 -14.20
N GLN A 193 -9.88 0.27 -15.49
CA GLN A 193 -9.60 -0.98 -16.20
C GLN A 193 -8.09 -1.24 -16.32
N GLU A 194 -7.32 -0.21 -16.66
CA GLU A 194 -5.87 -0.29 -16.72
C GLU A 194 -5.26 -0.67 -15.36
N GLY A 195 -5.69 0.00 -14.28
CA GLY A 195 -5.26 -0.33 -12.92
C GLY A 195 -5.61 -1.76 -12.52
N ALA A 196 -6.77 -2.28 -12.92
CA ALA A 196 -7.13 -3.67 -12.68
C ALA A 196 -6.25 -4.66 -13.47
N SER A 197 -5.94 -4.34 -14.73
CA SER A 197 -5.06 -5.15 -15.56
C SER A 197 -3.64 -5.21 -14.99
N ARG A 198 -3.04 -4.05 -14.66
CA ARG A 198 -1.70 -3.96 -14.06
C ARG A 198 -1.62 -4.66 -12.71
N ARG A 199 -2.71 -4.63 -11.93
CA ARG A 199 -2.80 -5.35 -10.67
C ARG A 199 -2.75 -6.87 -10.90
N ALA A 200 -3.54 -7.38 -11.83
CA ALA A 200 -3.56 -8.81 -12.16
C ALA A 200 -2.20 -9.29 -12.71
N GLU A 201 -1.52 -8.43 -13.47
CA GLU A 201 -0.16 -8.69 -13.94
C GLU A 201 0.84 -8.79 -12.78
N ALA A 202 0.83 -7.84 -11.86
CA ALA A 202 1.69 -7.88 -10.68
C ALA A 202 1.40 -9.11 -9.80
N GLU A 203 0.13 -9.49 -9.61
CA GLU A 203 -0.26 -10.70 -8.88
C GLU A 203 0.26 -11.98 -9.55
N ALA A 204 0.19 -12.08 -10.88
CA ALA A 204 0.77 -13.21 -11.62
C ALA A 204 2.30 -13.28 -11.48
N ARG A 205 2.98 -12.12 -11.53
CA ARG A 205 4.43 -12.03 -11.33
C ARG A 205 4.83 -12.47 -9.91
N LEU A 206 4.09 -12.06 -8.88
CA LEU A 206 4.34 -12.50 -7.50
C LEU A 206 4.23 -14.02 -7.36
N GLN A 207 3.19 -14.64 -7.93
CA GLN A 207 3.01 -16.08 -7.89
C GLN A 207 4.15 -16.84 -8.57
N MET A 208 4.68 -16.32 -9.69
CA MET A 208 5.85 -16.91 -10.35
C MET A 208 7.10 -16.79 -9.50
N ILE A 209 7.34 -15.64 -8.87
CA ILE A 209 8.49 -15.43 -7.99
C ILE A 209 8.40 -16.36 -6.76
N GLU A 210 7.21 -16.52 -6.19
CA GLU A 210 6.96 -17.46 -5.08
C GLU A 210 7.19 -18.93 -5.51
N ALA A 211 6.71 -19.30 -6.69
CA ALA A 211 6.96 -20.62 -7.26
C ALA A 211 8.46 -20.86 -7.54
N ALA A 212 9.18 -19.85 -8.02
CA ALA A 212 10.62 -19.92 -8.24
C ALA A 212 11.39 -20.04 -6.92
N ALA A 213 11.04 -19.24 -5.91
CA ALA A 213 11.63 -19.31 -4.57
C ALA A 213 11.44 -20.68 -3.93
N SER A 214 10.22 -21.22 -3.96
CA SER A 214 9.92 -22.54 -3.39
C SER A 214 10.68 -23.69 -4.07
N ARG A 215 11.04 -23.52 -5.34
CA ARG A 215 11.83 -24.49 -6.12
C ARG A 215 13.34 -24.27 -5.99
N GLY A 216 13.78 -23.22 -5.31
CA GLY A 216 15.19 -22.84 -5.22
C GLY A 216 15.78 -22.44 -6.58
N ALA A 217 14.95 -21.99 -7.53
CA ALA A 217 15.40 -21.61 -8.87
C ALA A 217 16.38 -20.43 -8.80
N SER A 218 17.33 -20.39 -9.73
CA SER A 218 18.27 -19.28 -9.84
C SER A 218 17.55 -18.00 -10.32
N TRP A 219 18.10 -16.84 -9.95
CA TRP A 219 17.54 -15.54 -10.35
C TRP A 219 17.44 -15.40 -11.88
N SER A 220 18.41 -15.94 -12.64
CA SER A 220 18.41 -15.93 -14.11
C SER A 220 17.24 -16.71 -14.71
N GLU A 221 16.90 -17.87 -14.12
CA GLU A 221 15.74 -18.67 -14.57
C GLU A 221 14.43 -17.96 -14.25
N THR A 222 14.36 -17.30 -13.09
CA THR A 222 13.19 -16.50 -12.69
C THR A 222 12.99 -15.31 -13.63
N ASN A 223 14.06 -14.60 -13.97
CA ASN A 223 14.01 -13.46 -14.88
C ASN A 223 13.59 -13.88 -16.30
N TYR A 224 14.10 -15.01 -16.79
CA TYR A 224 13.67 -15.57 -18.07
C TYR A 224 12.18 -15.95 -18.08
N MET A 225 11.67 -16.55 -17.00
CA MET A 225 10.24 -16.84 -16.88
C MET A 225 9.38 -15.57 -16.83
N LEU A 226 9.84 -14.52 -16.15
CA LEU A 226 9.16 -13.23 -16.09
C LEU A 226 9.09 -12.57 -17.47
N GLN A 227 10.21 -12.56 -18.20
CA GLN A 227 10.29 -12.01 -19.54
C GLN A 227 9.36 -12.73 -20.51
N ARG A 228 9.31 -14.08 -20.45
CA ARG A 228 8.39 -14.88 -21.26
C ARG A 228 6.93 -14.58 -20.96
N LEU A 229 6.57 -14.31 -19.70
CA LEU A 229 5.20 -13.94 -19.35
C LEU A 229 4.82 -12.57 -19.93
N ASP A 230 5.76 -11.62 -19.91
CA ASP A 230 5.56 -10.29 -20.48
C ASP A 230 5.34 -10.38 -22.00
N GLU A 231 6.24 -11.07 -22.70
CA GLU A 231 6.16 -11.32 -24.15
C GLU A 231 4.88 -12.07 -24.53
N GLY A 232 4.54 -13.13 -23.78
CA GLY A 232 3.33 -13.91 -24.00
C GLY A 232 2.05 -13.07 -23.94
N ARG A 233 2.02 -11.98 -23.14
CA ARG A 233 0.86 -11.10 -22.97
C ARG A 233 0.87 -9.86 -23.86
N THR A 234 2.04 -9.30 -24.20
CA THR A 234 2.13 -8.27 -25.25
C THR A 234 1.57 -8.77 -26.59
N HIS A 235 1.65 -10.08 -26.83
CA HIS A 235 1.09 -10.74 -28.01
C HIS A 235 -0.28 -11.41 -27.79
N VAL A 236 -0.94 -11.25 -26.63
CA VAL A 236 -2.31 -11.77 -26.38
C VAL A 236 -3.38 -11.25 -27.35
N PRO A 237 -3.40 -9.97 -27.83
CA PRO A 237 -4.39 -9.60 -28.84
C PRO A 237 -4.23 -10.40 -30.14
N LEU A 238 -2.98 -10.69 -30.55
CA LEU A 238 -2.70 -11.52 -31.72
C LEU A 238 -3.06 -12.99 -31.50
N GLY A 239 -2.84 -13.52 -30.28
CA GLY A 239 -3.18 -14.91 -29.93
C GLY A 239 -4.68 -15.17 -29.78
N LEU A 240 -5.44 -14.20 -29.28
CA LEU A 240 -6.91 -14.26 -29.23
C LEU A 240 -7.53 -14.06 -30.62
N GLU A 241 -6.95 -13.22 -31.46
CA GLU A 241 -7.35 -13.07 -32.86
C GLU A 241 -7.03 -14.33 -33.67
N SER A 242 -5.87 -14.96 -33.47
CA SER A 242 -5.54 -16.23 -34.13
C SER A 242 -6.43 -17.39 -33.66
N ALA A 243 -6.74 -17.46 -32.36
CA ALA A 243 -7.66 -18.47 -31.83
C ALA A 243 -9.10 -18.27 -32.32
N ARG A 244 -9.57 -17.01 -32.42
CA ARG A 244 -10.87 -16.69 -33.04
C ARG A 244 -10.86 -17.01 -34.53
N ALA A 245 -9.81 -16.67 -35.27
CA ALA A 245 -9.67 -17.00 -36.68
C ALA A 245 -9.67 -18.51 -36.92
N GLU A 246 -8.97 -19.29 -36.08
CA GLU A 246 -8.96 -20.75 -36.16
C GLU A 246 -10.33 -21.35 -35.87
N GLN A 247 -11.05 -20.80 -34.88
CA GLN A 247 -12.40 -21.24 -34.56
C GLN A 247 -13.40 -20.87 -35.67
N GLN A 248 -13.23 -19.72 -36.31
CA GLN A 248 -14.05 -19.27 -37.43
C GLN A 248 -13.80 -20.12 -38.68
N VAL A 249 -12.53 -20.49 -38.95
CA VAL A 249 -12.17 -21.44 -40.00
C VAL A 249 -12.75 -22.83 -39.74
N ARG A 250 -12.76 -23.30 -38.48
CA ARG A 250 -13.41 -24.57 -38.10
C ARG A 250 -14.93 -24.54 -38.27
N GLU A 251 -15.57 -23.42 -37.93
CA GLU A 251 -17.01 -23.26 -38.12
C GLU A 251 -17.39 -23.17 -39.60
N ASP A 252 -16.58 -22.48 -40.42
CA ASP A 252 -16.82 -22.35 -41.85
C ASP A 252 -16.58 -23.67 -42.60
N THR A 253 -15.50 -24.40 -42.27
CA THR A 253 -15.26 -25.74 -42.80
C THR A 253 -16.36 -26.73 -42.40
N GLN A 254 -16.88 -26.66 -41.16
CA GLN A 254 -18.04 -27.46 -40.75
C GLN A 254 -19.32 -27.10 -41.50
N ARG A 255 -19.52 -25.82 -41.83
CA ARG A 255 -20.67 -25.35 -42.64
C ARG A 255 -20.54 -25.78 -44.10
N GLU A 256 -19.35 -25.77 -44.67
CA GLU A 256 -19.08 -26.26 -46.03
C GLU A 256 -19.28 -27.77 -46.13
N LEU A 257 -18.71 -28.54 -45.19
CA LEU A 257 -18.94 -29.99 -45.09
C LEU A 257 -20.44 -30.33 -44.94
N ARG A 258 -21.20 -29.55 -44.16
CA ARG A 258 -22.66 -29.71 -44.05
C ARG A 258 -23.42 -29.38 -45.33
N LYS A 259 -22.93 -28.45 -46.14
CA LYS A 259 -23.54 -28.11 -47.44
C LYS A 259 -23.23 -29.17 -48.50
N GLU A 260 -22.05 -29.78 -48.48
CA GLU A 260 -21.70 -30.87 -49.39
C GLU A 260 -22.37 -32.21 -49.04
N LEU A 261 -22.71 -32.42 -47.76
CA LEU A 261 -23.40 -33.62 -47.27
C LEU A 261 -24.94 -33.50 -47.25
N ALA A 262 -25.51 -32.36 -47.64
CA ALA A 262 -26.95 -32.19 -47.81
C ALA A 262 -27.30 -32.28 -49.31
N PRO A 263 -28.02 -33.31 -49.77
CA PRO A 263 -28.43 -33.48 -51.16
C PRO A 263 -29.47 -32.44 -51.61
#